data_AF-A0A7V9T487-F1
#
_entry.id   AF-A0A7V9T487-F1
#
_cell.length_a   1.000
_cell.length_b   1.000
_cell.length_c   1.000
_cell.angle_alpha   90.00
_cell.angle_beta   90.00
_cell.angle_gamma   90.00
#
_symmetry.space_group_name_H-M   'P 1'
#
loop_
_entity.id
_entity.type
_entity.pdbx_description
1 polymer ?
#
loop_
_entity_poly.entity_id
_entity_poly.type
_entity_poly.pdbx_seq_one_letter_code
_entity_poly.pdbx_strand_id
1 'polypeptide(L)'
;LLHHERWDGGGYPTGRTAREIPLAARVVAIADALAAMTAARPHRAALPVRGALERLRDGSGSQFDPELTGALLDAVAAGDVDLEDRAAIAPERAPAERFPGGGLVTSAR
;
A
#
# COMPACT_ATOMS: atom_id res chain seq x y z
N LEU A 1 6.62 -4.66 -10.18
CA LEU A 1 7.70 -5.60 -9.83
C LEU A 1 8.66 -5.00 -8.79
N LEU A 2 9.25 -3.82 -9.00
CA LEU A 2 10.27 -3.27 -8.08
C LEU A 2 9.74 -2.51 -6.84
N HIS A 3 8.42 -2.35 -6.65
CA HIS A 3 7.89 -1.66 -5.46
C HIS A 3 7.94 -2.53 -4.18
N HIS A 4 8.39 -3.78 -4.29
CA HIS A 4 8.71 -4.66 -3.15
C HIS A 4 10.21 -4.61 -2.77
N GLU A 5 11.03 -3.87 -3.53
CA GLU A 5 12.38 -3.53 -3.10
C GLU A 5 12.29 -2.60 -1.87
N ARG A 6 13.23 -2.76 -0.94
CA ARG A 6 13.32 -1.94 0.26
C ARG A 6 14.52 -1.03 0.15
N TRP A 7 14.41 0.17 0.71
CA TRP A 7 15.49 1.16 0.68
C TRP A 7 16.82 0.60 1.23
N ASP A 8 16.77 -0.22 2.28
CA ASP A 8 17.91 -0.90 2.91
C ASP A 8 18.44 -2.13 2.16
N GLY A 9 17.81 -2.52 1.04
CA GLY A 9 18.19 -3.71 0.28
C GLY A 9 17.61 -5.02 0.80
N GLY A 10 16.81 -5.01 1.87
CA GLY A 10 16.13 -6.21 2.37
C GLY A 10 14.91 -6.66 1.55
N GLY A 11 14.70 -6.05 0.37
CA GLY A 11 13.56 -6.30 -0.51
C GLY A 11 13.87 -7.28 -1.64
N TYR A 12 12.91 -7.44 -2.54
CA TYR A 12 12.99 -8.41 -3.65
C TYR A 12 12.27 -7.84 -4.89
N PRO A 13 12.52 -8.36 -6.11
CA PRO A 13 13.25 -9.59 -6.46
C PRO A 13 14.75 -9.42 -6.75
N THR A 14 15.23 -8.20 -6.93
CA THR A 14 16.59 -7.91 -7.40
C THR A 14 17.56 -7.51 -6.28
N GLY A 15 17.06 -7.16 -5.09
CA GLY A 15 17.89 -6.74 -3.96
C GLY A 15 18.53 -5.37 -4.17
N ARG A 16 17.88 -4.51 -4.97
CA ARG A 16 18.36 -3.14 -5.23
C ARG A 16 18.20 -2.31 -3.98
N THR A 17 19.16 -1.41 -3.76
CA THR A 17 19.18 -0.57 -2.55
C THR A 17 19.04 0.90 -2.92
N ALA A 18 18.52 1.69 -1.99
CA ALA A 18 18.49 3.15 -2.06
C ALA A 18 18.11 3.70 -3.45
N ARG A 19 19.05 4.37 -4.11
CA ARG A 19 18.85 5.06 -5.40
C ARG A 19 18.94 4.13 -6.61
N GLU A 20 19.34 2.87 -6.44
CA GLU A 20 19.29 1.85 -7.49
C GLU A 20 17.84 1.42 -7.79
N ILE A 21 16.95 1.63 -6.81
CA ILE A 21 15.51 1.48 -6.96
C ILE A 21 14.99 2.70 -7.76
N PRO A 22 14.33 2.49 -8.92
CA PRO A 22 13.76 3.59 -9.70
C PRO A 22 12.85 4.47 -8.85
N LEU A 23 12.91 5.80 -9.06
CA LEU A 23 12.11 6.76 -8.30
C LEU A 23 10.62 6.39 -8.25
N ALA A 24 10.04 6.03 -9.40
CA ALA A 24 8.65 5.62 -9.49
C ALA A 24 8.32 4.39 -8.61
N ALA A 25 9.25 3.43 -8.50
CA ALA A 25 9.05 2.25 -7.65
C ALA A 25 9.09 2.62 -6.16
N ARG A 26 9.96 3.55 -5.76
CA ARG A 26 10.02 4.08 -4.38
C ARG A 26 8.74 4.82 -4.00
N VAL A 27 8.21 5.65 -4.91
CA VAL A 27 6.91 6.35 -4.72
C VAL A 27 5.76 5.34 -4.58
N VAL A 28 5.68 4.36 -5.49
CA VAL A 28 4.63 3.34 -5.46
C VAL A 28 4.71 2.48 -4.19
N ALA A 29 5.91 2.16 -3.70
CA ALA A 29 6.07 1.39 -2.46
C ALA A 29 5.45 2.10 -1.25
N ILE A 30 5.65 3.41 -1.13
CA ILE A 30 5.05 4.23 -0.07
C ILE A 30 3.51 4.27 -0.22
N ALA A 31 3.03 4.53 -1.43
CA ALA A 31 1.59 4.59 -1.71
C ALA A 31 0.87 3.25 -1.45
N ASP A 32 1.46 2.13 -1.89
CA ASP A 32 0.94 0.78 -1.67
C ASP A 32 0.91 0.44 -0.18
N ALA A 33 1.98 0.74 0.56
CA ALA A 33 2.02 0.53 2.00
C ALA A 33 0.92 1.34 2.73
N LEU A 34 0.75 2.61 2.38
CA LEU A 34 -0.29 3.47 2.96
C LEU A 34 -1.70 2.90 2.66
N ALA A 35 -1.97 2.54 1.41
CA ALA A 35 -3.26 1.96 1.01
C ALA A 35 -3.51 0.62 1.72
N ALA A 36 -2.51 -0.26 1.77
CA ALA A 36 -2.62 -1.57 2.42
C ALA A 36 -2.82 -1.45 3.93
N MET A 37 -2.17 -0.48 4.58
CA MET A 37 -2.29 -0.25 6.01
C MET A 37 -3.68 0.22 6.43
N THR A 38 -4.33 0.96 5.53
CA THR A 38 -5.51 1.73 5.84
C THR A 38 -6.79 1.20 5.18
N ALA A 39 -6.67 0.16 4.36
CA ALA A 39 -7.79 -0.66 3.92
C ALA A 39 -8.18 -1.68 5.01
N ALA A 40 -9.49 -1.84 5.24
CA ALA A 40 -10.00 -2.94 6.05
C ALA A 40 -9.87 -4.27 5.28
N ARG A 41 -9.45 -5.34 5.96
CA ARG A 41 -9.33 -6.69 5.39
C ARG A 41 -10.03 -7.71 6.30
N PRO A 42 -10.42 -8.89 5.80
CA PRO A 42 -11.18 -9.89 6.57
C PRO A 42 -10.57 -10.26 7.93
N HIS A 43 -9.26 -10.11 8.09
CA HIS A 43 -8.52 -10.48 9.29
C HIS A 43 -7.87 -9.29 10.01
N ARG A 44 -8.12 -8.05 9.56
CA ARG A 44 -7.46 -6.86 10.11
C ARG A 44 -8.28 -5.60 9.86
N ALA A 45 -8.53 -4.85 10.94
CA ALA A 45 -9.13 -3.52 10.84
C ALA A 45 -8.18 -2.54 10.12
N ALA A 46 -8.77 -1.57 9.41
CA ALA A 46 -8.03 -0.45 8.84
C ALA A 46 -7.30 0.32 9.94
N LEU A 47 -6.04 0.68 9.71
CA LEU A 47 -5.38 1.68 10.55
C LEU A 47 -5.97 3.07 10.24
N PRO A 48 -6.09 3.95 11.25
CA PRO A 48 -6.30 5.37 10.99
C PRO A 48 -5.11 5.92 10.19
N VAL A 49 -5.36 6.92 9.35
CA VAL A 49 -4.33 7.55 8.50
C VAL A 49 -3.11 7.96 9.32
N ARG A 50 -3.33 8.62 10.45
CA ARG A 50 -2.25 9.00 11.38
C ARG A 50 -1.36 7.82 11.77
N GLY A 51 -1.94 6.69 12.16
CA GLY A 51 -1.17 5.50 12.54
C GLY A 51 -0.43 4.87 11.36
N ALA A 52 -0.92 5.03 10.12
CA ALA A 52 -0.21 4.61 8.94
C ALA A 52 0.97 5.55 8.60
N LEU A 53 0.79 6.86 8.76
CA LEU A 53 1.86 7.85 8.58
C LEU A 53 2.98 7.67 9.63
N GLU A 54 2.63 7.35 10.87
CA GLU A 54 3.60 6.99 11.92
C GLU A 54 4.44 5.77 11.50
N ARG A 55 3.81 4.72 10.96
CA ARG A 55 4.55 3.54 10.44
C ARG A 55 5.44 3.84 9.25
N LEU A 56 5.02 4.74 8.35
CA LEU A 56 5.89 5.17 7.25
C LEU A 56 7.11 5.91 7.78
N ARG A 57 6.91 6.82 8.76
CA ARG A 57 8.01 7.52 9.44
C ARG A 57 8.97 6.55 10.10
N ASP A 58 8.47 5.53 10.81
CA ASP A 58 9.32 4.53 11.49
C ASP A 58 10.11 3.67 10.49
N GLY A 59 9.54 3.41 9.31
CA GLY A 59 10.21 2.67 8.22
C GLY A 59 11.12 3.52 7.34
N SER A 60 11.23 4.82 7.60
CA SER A 60 12.05 5.77 6.83
C SER A 60 13.54 5.41 6.91
N GLY A 61 14.22 5.36 5.76
CA GLY A 61 15.63 4.99 5.67
C GLY A 61 15.90 3.49 5.79
N SER A 62 14.86 2.65 5.96
CA SER A 62 14.97 1.20 5.94
C SER A 62 14.05 0.58 4.90
N GLN A 63 12.75 0.54 5.15
CA GLN A 63 11.77 0.04 4.21
C GLN A 63 11.48 1.07 3.11
N PHE A 64 11.44 2.34 3.48
CA PHE A 64 11.04 3.43 2.60
C PHE A 64 12.17 4.44 2.40
N ASP A 65 12.10 5.10 1.25
CA ASP A 65 12.97 6.23 0.94
C ASP A 65 12.73 7.38 1.93
N PRO A 66 13.77 7.85 2.64
CA PRO A 66 13.60 8.91 3.63
C PRO A 66 13.23 10.27 3.03
N GLU A 67 13.70 10.59 1.82
CA GLU A 67 13.39 11.86 1.16
C GLU A 67 11.91 11.90 0.76
N LEU A 68 11.40 10.82 0.16
CA LEU A 68 10.00 10.74 -0.26
C LEU A 68 9.04 10.60 0.93
N THR A 69 9.47 9.90 1.97
CA THR A 69 8.67 9.78 3.21
C THR A 69 8.54 11.14 3.88
N GLY A 70 9.63 11.90 3.98
CA GLY A 70 9.60 13.29 4.46
C GLY A 70 8.65 14.16 3.64
N ALA A 71 8.80 14.15 2.30
CA ALA A 71 7.96 14.94 1.42
C ALA A 71 6.46 14.63 1.57
N LEU A 72 6.08 13.35 1.72
CA LEU A 72 4.69 12.97 1.97
C LEU A 72 4.18 13.51 3.31
N LEU A 73 4.96 13.38 4.38
CA LEU A 73 4.56 13.84 5.71
C LEU A 73 4.40 15.37 5.74
N ASP A 74 5.30 16.09 5.08
CA ASP A 74 5.26 17.55 4.99
C ASP A 74 4.04 18.00 4.18
N ALA A 75 3.76 17.36 3.03
CA ALA A 75 2.60 17.67 2.20
C ALA A 75 1.26 17.42 2.93
N VAL A 76 1.17 16.34 3.71
CA VAL A 76 -0.02 16.08 4.54
C VAL A 76 -0.15 17.12 5.65
N ALA A 77 0.95 17.50 6.32
CA ALA A 77 0.94 18.50 7.37
C ALA A 77 0.57 19.91 6.84
N ALA A 78 0.97 20.22 5.61
CA ALA A 78 0.62 21.46 4.91
C ALA A 78 -0.83 21.48 4.42
N GLY A 79 -1.51 20.32 4.37
CA GLY A 79 -2.85 20.18 3.80
C GLY A 79 -2.89 20.09 2.27
N ASP A 80 -1.72 19.94 1.62
CA ASP A 80 -1.62 19.75 0.17
C ASP A 80 -2.14 18.37 -0.27
N VAL A 81 -2.15 17.40 0.65
CA VAL A 81 -2.68 16.05 0.46
C VAL A 81 -3.69 15.73 1.54
N ASP A 82 -4.96 15.64 1.17
CA ASP A 82 -6.02 15.14 2.04
C ASP A 82 -6.09 13.60 1.97
N LEU A 83 -5.89 12.94 3.11
CA LEU A 83 -5.94 11.49 3.26
C LEU A 83 -7.15 11.03 4.08
N GLU A 84 -7.94 11.95 4.64
CA GLU A 84 -9.12 11.63 5.46
C GLU A 84 -10.35 11.35 4.59
N ASP A 85 -10.41 11.91 3.37
CA ASP A 85 -11.55 11.73 2.48
C ASP A 85 -11.47 10.46 1.62
N ARG A 86 -11.71 9.30 2.27
CA ARG A 86 -11.70 7.98 1.62
C ARG A 86 -12.89 7.68 0.72
N ALA A 87 -13.97 8.46 0.78
CA ALA A 87 -15.20 8.16 0.08
C ALA A 87 -15.07 8.33 -1.46
N ALA A 88 -14.10 9.12 -1.92
CA ALA A 88 -13.95 9.47 -3.33
C ALA A 88 -13.19 8.43 -4.18
N ILE A 89 -12.48 7.46 -3.56
CA ILE A 89 -11.64 6.46 -4.27
C ILE A 89 -12.00 5.02 -3.89
N ALA A 90 -13.24 4.77 -3.46
CA ALA A 90 -13.75 3.41 -3.60
C ALA A 90 -13.96 3.19 -5.10
N PRO A 91 -13.39 2.14 -5.73
CA PRO A 91 -13.92 1.73 -7.02
C PRO A 91 -15.41 1.51 -6.81
N GLU A 92 -16.24 2.20 -7.59
CA GLU A 92 -17.65 1.87 -7.75
C GLU A 92 -17.71 0.34 -7.78
N ARG A 93 -18.32 -0.26 -6.75
CA ARG A 93 -18.27 -1.71 -6.56
C ARG A 93 -18.68 -2.32 -7.89
N ALA A 94 -17.75 -3.01 -8.57
CA ALA A 94 -18.10 -3.76 -9.77
C ALA A 94 -19.33 -4.62 -9.38
N PRO A 95 -20.44 -4.52 -10.13
CA PRO A 95 -21.64 -5.26 -9.78
C PRO A 95 -21.23 -6.72 -9.65
N ALA A 96 -21.68 -7.38 -8.58
CA ALA A 96 -21.36 -8.78 -8.33
C ALA A 96 -21.77 -9.60 -9.55
N GLU A 97 -20.80 -9.98 -10.38
CA GLU A 97 -21.06 -10.87 -11.50
C GLU A 97 -21.47 -12.21 -10.90
N ARG A 98 -22.77 -12.49 -11.01
CA ARG A 98 -23.34 -13.79 -10.69
C ARG A 98 -22.84 -14.76 -11.75
N PHE A 99 -21.77 -15.48 -11.46
CA PHE A 99 -21.31 -16.58 -12.31
C PHE A 99 -22.45 -17.61 -12.47
N PRO A 100 -22.97 -17.83 -13.70
CA PRO A 100 -23.92 -18.90 -13.95
C PRO A 100 -23.15 -20.21 -14.02
N GLY A 101 -23.25 -21.03 -12.97
CA GLY A 101 -22.56 -22.32 -12.95
C GLY A 101 -22.51 -22.97 -11.57
N GLY A 102 -23.65 -23.13 -10.91
CA GLY A 102 -23.77 -24.02 -9.77
C GLY A 102 -23.63 -25.47 -10.25
N GLY A 103 -22.47 -26.07 -10.00
CA GLY A 103 -22.24 -27.50 -10.17
C GLY A 103 -21.76 -28.12 -8.86
N LEU A 104 -22.65 -28.83 -8.16
CA LEU A 104 -22.28 -29.73 -7.07
C LEU A 104 -21.58 -30.94 -7.68
N VAL A 105 -20.29 -31.13 -7.39
CA VAL A 105 -19.64 -32.43 -7.56
C VAL A 105 -19.64 -33.12 -6.20
N THR A 106 -20.62 -33.98 -5.98
CA THR A 106 -20.56 -34.94 -4.87
C THR A 106 -19.67 -36.09 -5.31
N SER A 107 -18.48 -36.23 -4.73
CA SER A 107 -17.72 -37.47 -4.85
C SER A 107 -18.17 -38.39 -3.72
N ALA A 108 -18.98 -39.40 -4.06
CA ALA A 108 -19.21 -40.58 -3.24
C ALA A 108 -18.13 -41.63 -3.57
N ARG A 109 -17.60 -42.27 -2.52
CA ARG A 109 -16.87 -43.54 -2.62
C ARG A 109 -17.88 -44.69 -2.66
#